data_AF-A0A7S0Q4K7-F1
#
_entry.id   AF-A0A7S0Q4K7-F1
#
_cell.length_a   1.000
_cell.length_b   1.000
_cell.length_c   1.000
_cell.angle_alpha   90.00
_cell.angle_beta   90.00
_cell.angle_gamma   90.00
#
_symmetry.space_group_name_H-M   'P 1'
#
loop_
_entity.id
_entity.type
_entity.pdbx_description
1 polymer ?
#
loop_
_entity_poly.entity_id
_entity_poly.type
_entity_poly.pdbx_seq_one_letter_code
_entity_poly.pdbx_strand_id
1 'polypeptide(L)'
;DRVSNWLETLYRDMEFGAIDSNSTVLLVTHGLVSRIFLMRWYQWSVEEFEGMYNPTNCQLLVMDRDDLKSGRSYYALSHDSMASLKFAEPMKKALLARDKRQTRSYHNDELPDVIKSLT
;
A
#
# COMPACT_ATOMS: atom_id res chain seq x y z
N ASP A 1 1.46 11.66 13.49
CA ASP A 1 1.43 10.22 13.86
C ASP A 1 2.80 9.63 13.57
N ARG A 2 3.31 8.71 14.39
CA ARG A 2 4.67 8.15 14.27
C ARG A 2 4.87 7.35 12.98
N VAL A 3 3.82 6.67 12.51
CA VAL A 3 3.86 5.91 11.25
C VAL A 3 3.97 6.86 10.04
N SER A 4 3.27 8.00 10.08
CA SER A 4 3.36 9.02 9.02
C SER A 4 4.76 9.61 8.89
N ASN A 5 5.39 9.99 10.01
CA ASN A 5 6.74 10.57 9.96
C ASN A 5 7.77 9.55 9.45
N TRP A 6 7.61 8.27 9.80
CA TRP A 6 8.46 7.20 9.27
C TRP A 6 8.22 6.98 7.77
N LEU A 7 6.96 6.98 7.32
CA LEU A 7 6.61 6.89 5.89
C LEU A 7 7.24 8.01 5.06
N GLU A 8 7.19 9.25 5.55
CA GLU A 8 7.83 10.39 4.86
C GLU A 8 9.34 10.18 4.68
N THR A 9 10.01 9.61 5.69
CA THR A 9 11.43 9.29 5.61
C THR A 9 11.68 8.17 4.61
N LEU A 10 10.87 7.09 4.64
CA LEU A 10 10.96 6.00 3.70
C LEU A 10 10.77 6.46 2.25
N TYR A 11 9.79 7.32 1.98
CA TYR A 11 9.55 7.87 0.65
C TYR A 11 10.74 8.70 0.16
N ARG A 12 11.34 9.53 1.02
CA ARG A 12 12.56 10.29 0.68
C ARG A 12 13.73 9.37 0.37
N ASP A 13 13.92 8.31 1.15
CA ASP A 13 15.00 7.35 0.90
C ASP A 13 14.81 6.62 -0.44
N MET A 14 13.58 6.33 -0.84
CA MET A 14 13.25 5.81 -2.17
C MET A 14 13.46 6.84 -3.29
N GLU A 15 13.08 8.11 -3.07
CA GLU A 15 13.18 9.19 -4.08
C GLU A 15 14.64 9.58 -4.36
N PHE A 16 15.46 9.70 -3.31
CA PHE A 16 16.87 10.08 -3.43
C PHE A 16 17.81 8.90 -3.70
N GLY A 17 17.26 7.70 -3.92
CA GLY A 17 18.03 6.52 -4.32
C GLY A 17 18.87 5.88 -3.20
N ALA A 18 18.59 6.20 -1.93
CA ALA A 18 19.15 5.45 -0.80
C ALA A 18 18.58 4.02 -0.76
N ILE A 19 17.35 3.85 -1.27
CA ILE A 19 16.74 2.55 -1.60
C ILE A 19 16.55 2.53 -3.11
N ASP A 20 17.34 1.70 -3.82
CA ASP A 20 17.28 1.62 -5.28
C ASP A 20 16.16 0.68 -5.78
N SER A 21 16.00 0.59 -7.10
CA SER A 21 14.95 -0.23 -7.70
C SER A 21 15.17 -1.75 -7.61
N ASN A 22 16.39 -2.18 -7.27
CA ASN A 22 16.73 -3.59 -7.08
C ASN A 22 16.65 -4.00 -5.60
N SER A 23 16.35 -3.06 -4.72
CA SER A 23 16.27 -3.27 -3.28
C SER A 23 14.89 -3.80 -2.87
N THR A 24 14.89 -4.73 -1.91
CA THR A 24 13.68 -5.18 -1.22
C THR A 24 13.67 -4.59 0.19
N VAL A 25 12.59 -3.91 0.55
CA VAL A 25 12.41 -3.37 1.91
C VAL A 25 11.68 -4.38 2.78
N LEU A 26 12.30 -4.78 3.89
CA LEU A 26 11.69 -5.65 4.89
C LEU A 26 11.31 -4.84 6.14
N LEU A 27 10.01 -4.78 6.44
CA LEU A 27 9.49 -4.15 7.66
C LEU A 27 9.06 -5.22 8.67
N VAL A 28 9.75 -5.29 9.81
CA VAL A 28 9.37 -6.17 10.93
C VAL A 28 8.69 -5.33 12.01
N THR A 29 7.42 -5.63 12.30
CA THR A 29 6.64 -4.85 13.26
C THR A 29 5.46 -5.65 13.85
N HIS A 30 4.66 -5.01 14.70
CA HIS A 30 3.47 -5.60 15.32
C HIS A 30 2.25 -5.50 14.39
N GLY A 31 1.30 -6.44 14.52
CA GLY A 31 0.14 -6.51 13.63
C GLY A 31 -0.69 -5.22 13.53
N LEU A 32 -0.83 -4.46 14.64
CA LEU A 32 -1.50 -3.16 14.61
C LEU A 32 -0.73 -2.12 13.77
N VAL A 33 0.60 -2.08 13.92
CA VAL A 33 1.44 -1.14 13.17
C VAL A 33 1.43 -1.50 11.68
N SER A 34 1.45 -2.78 11.32
CA SER A 34 1.30 -3.22 9.93
C SER A 34 -0.01 -2.74 9.30
N ARG A 35 -1.13 -2.80 10.05
CA ARG A 35 -2.43 -2.32 9.56
C ARG A 35 -2.45 -0.80 9.39
N ILE A 36 -1.89 -0.05 10.34
CA ILE A 36 -1.79 1.41 10.24
C ILE A 36 -0.89 1.81 9.07
N PHE A 37 0.21 1.08 8.86
CA PHE A 37 1.08 1.25 7.72
C PHE A 37 0.32 1.07 6.41
N LEU A 38 -0.40 -0.04 6.23
CA LEU A 38 -1.20 -0.28 5.02
C LEU A 38 -2.29 0.78 4.82
N MET A 39 -2.97 1.18 5.90
CA MET A 39 -3.96 2.25 5.84
C MET A 39 -3.35 3.55 5.31
N ARG A 40 -2.16 3.92 5.78
CA ARG A 40 -1.48 5.16 5.35
C ARG A 40 -0.85 5.04 3.97
N TRP A 41 -0.31 3.87 3.62
CA TRP A 41 0.29 3.61 2.32
C TRP A 41 -0.76 3.69 1.20
N TYR A 42 -1.88 2.99 1.36
CA TYR A 42 -2.95 2.93 0.38
C TYR A 42 -4.02 4.02 0.56
N GLN A 43 -3.86 4.88 1.56
CA GLN A 43 -4.85 5.90 1.94
C GLN A 43 -6.25 5.29 2.15
N TRP A 44 -6.31 4.14 2.82
CA TRP A 44 -7.56 3.49 3.16
C TRP A 44 -8.34 4.30 4.21
N SER A 45 -9.67 4.21 4.14
CA SER A 45 -10.58 4.85 5.08
C SER A 45 -10.52 4.21 6.46
N VAL A 46 -11.13 4.86 7.45
CA VAL A 46 -11.22 4.30 8.81
C VAL A 46 -12.03 3.01 8.80
N GLU A 47 -13.10 2.94 8.01
CA GLU A 47 -13.93 1.74 7.85
C GLU A 47 -13.14 0.61 7.20
N GLU A 48 -12.30 0.92 6.20
CA GLU A 48 -11.37 -0.03 5.59
C GLU A 48 -10.34 -0.54 6.60
N PHE A 49 -9.85 0.32 7.49
CA PHE A 49 -8.95 -0.06 8.57
C PHE A 49 -9.61 -0.93 9.64
N GLU A 50 -10.80 -0.57 10.09
CA GLU A 50 -11.57 -1.30 11.10
C GLU A 50 -12.03 -2.67 10.59
N GLY A 51 -12.28 -2.80 9.28
CA GLY A 51 -12.61 -4.05 8.62
C GLY A 51 -11.45 -5.05 8.47
N MET A 52 -10.21 -4.65 8.78
CA MET A 52 -9.05 -5.55 8.78
C MET A 52 -8.89 -6.30 10.09
N TYR A 53 -8.48 -7.56 9.99
CA TYR A 53 -7.97 -8.30 11.14
C TYR A 53 -6.46 -8.16 11.28
N ASN A 54 -5.96 -8.34 12.49
CA ASN A 54 -4.52 -8.44 12.70
C ASN A 54 -3.97 -9.67 11.96
N PRO A 55 -2.84 -9.54 11.25
CA PRO A 55 -2.09 -10.67 10.75
C PRO A 55 -1.74 -11.65 11.89
N THR A 56 -1.63 -12.94 11.57
CA THR A 56 -1.15 -13.92 12.55
C THR A 56 0.33 -13.69 12.89
N ASN A 57 0.83 -14.30 13.96
CA ASN A 57 2.23 -14.14 14.34
C ASN A 57 3.15 -14.61 13.20
N CYS A 58 4.16 -13.79 12.88
CA CYS A 58 5.08 -14.01 11.76
C CYS A 58 4.40 -14.11 10.37
N GLN A 59 3.15 -13.68 10.22
CA GLN A 59 2.50 -13.61 8.92
C GLN A 59 3.23 -12.64 8.01
N LEU A 60 3.59 -13.11 6.81
CA LEU A 60 4.18 -12.27 5.78
C LEU A 60 3.08 -11.48 5.06
N LEU A 61 3.32 -10.18 4.89
CA LEU A 61 2.55 -9.28 4.02
C LEU A 61 3.49 -8.79 2.91
N VAL A 62 3.17 -9.13 1.67
CA VAL A 62 3.98 -8.82 0.48
C VAL A 62 3.27 -7.78 -0.36
N MET A 63 4.01 -6.73 -0.69
CA MET A 63 3.60 -5.67 -1.61
C MET A 63 4.52 -5.74 -2.85
N ASP A 64 3.95 -6.15 -3.98
CA ASP A 64 4.67 -6.33 -5.23
C ASP A 64 4.75 -5.00 -5.97
N ARG A 65 5.97 -4.63 -6.37
CA ARG A 65 6.19 -3.44 -7.20
C ARG A 65 5.80 -3.72 -8.63
N ASP A 66 5.07 -2.79 -9.24
CA ASP A 66 4.82 -2.76 -10.67
C ASP A 66 5.18 -1.39 -11.24
N ASP A 67 5.92 -1.42 -12.34
CA ASP A 67 6.49 -0.25 -12.99
C ASP A 67 5.60 0.17 -14.17
N LEU A 68 5.10 1.39 -14.10
CA LEU A 68 4.25 1.98 -15.11
C LEU A 68 5.09 2.53 -16.26
N LYS A 69 4.49 2.58 -17.46
CA LYS A 69 5.14 3.13 -18.65
C LYS A 69 5.55 4.60 -18.51
N SER A 70 4.89 5.35 -17.63
CA SER A 70 5.23 6.75 -17.32
C SER A 70 6.47 6.92 -16.43
N GLY A 71 7.16 5.83 -16.07
CA GLY A 71 8.34 5.87 -15.21
C GLY A 71 8.03 5.95 -13.72
N ARG A 72 6.75 5.86 -13.36
CA ARG A 72 6.28 5.77 -11.96
C ARG A 72 6.17 4.30 -11.57
N SER A 73 6.25 4.03 -10.27
CA SER A 73 6.06 2.68 -9.73
C SER A 73 4.96 2.70 -8.67
N TYR A 74 4.23 1.61 -8.57
CA TYR A 74 3.26 1.41 -7.50
C TYR A 74 3.49 0.04 -6.85
N TYR A 75 2.99 -0.12 -5.63
CA TYR A 75 3.13 -1.35 -4.87
C TYR A 75 1.73 -1.89 -4.61
N ALA A 76 1.43 -3.09 -5.10
CA ALA A 76 0.15 -3.76 -4.93
C ALA A 76 0.26 -4.85 -3.87
N LEU A 77 -0.74 -4.97 -3.00
CA LEU A 77 -0.72 -6.02 -1.99
C LEU A 77 -1.02 -7.37 -2.66
N SER A 78 -0.12 -8.34 -2.49
CA SER A 78 -0.28 -9.68 -3.08
C SER A 78 -1.60 -10.33 -2.65
N HIS A 79 -2.11 -11.22 -3.50
CA HIS A 79 -3.38 -11.92 -3.28
C HIS A 79 -3.43 -12.63 -1.91
N ASP A 80 -2.36 -13.32 -1.54
CA ASP A 80 -2.29 -14.08 -0.28
C ASP A 80 -2.23 -13.15 0.94
N SER A 81 -1.56 -12.00 0.80
CA SER A 81 -1.50 -11.00 1.86
C SER A 81 -2.85 -10.33 2.06
N MET A 82 -3.56 -10.00 0.97
CA MET A 82 -4.95 -9.52 1.03
C MET A 82 -5.88 -10.53 1.71
N ALA A 83 -5.74 -11.82 1.42
CA ALA A 83 -6.53 -12.87 2.07
C ALA A 83 -6.21 -12.98 3.57
N SER A 84 -4.94 -12.82 3.96
CA SER A 84 -4.49 -12.93 5.35
C SER A 84 -5.01 -11.83 6.28
N LEU A 85 -5.34 -10.66 5.72
CA LEU A 85 -5.95 -9.54 6.46
C LEU A 85 -7.44 -9.74 6.74
N LYS A 86 -8.04 -10.81 6.20
CA LYS A 86 -9.41 -11.27 6.45
C LYS A 86 -10.48 -10.17 6.35
N PHE A 87 -10.36 -9.29 5.35
CA PHE A 87 -11.39 -8.27 5.08
C PHE A 87 -12.80 -8.88 5.03
N ALA A 88 -13.80 -8.15 5.52
CA ALA A 88 -15.19 -8.49 5.24
C ALA A 88 -15.44 -8.52 3.72
N GLU A 89 -16.14 -9.54 3.22
CA GLU A 89 -16.33 -9.79 1.77
C GLU A 89 -16.81 -8.58 0.93
N PRO A 90 -17.73 -7.71 1.42
CA PRO A 90 -18.13 -6.51 0.67
C PRO A 90 -16.95 -5.55 0.42
N MET A 91 -16.03 -5.47 1.38
CA MET A 91 -14.88 -4.59 1.35
C MET A 91 -13.74 -5.16 0.53
N LYS A 92 -13.55 -6.48 0.54
CA LYS A 92 -12.61 -7.18 -0.35
C LYS A 92 -12.90 -6.89 -1.82
N LYS A 93 -14.18 -6.92 -2.22
CA LYS A 93 -14.61 -6.61 -3.60
C LYS A 93 -14.42 -5.13 -3.94
N ALA A 94 -14.68 -4.23 -2.99
CA ALA A 94 -14.45 -2.80 -3.16
C ALA A 94 -12.97 -2.47 -3.33
N LEU A 95 -12.11 -3.00 -2.46
CA LEU A 95 -10.65 -2.83 -2.49
C LEU A 95 -10.05 -3.41 -3.77
N LEU A 96 -10.41 -4.64 -4.16
CA LEU A 96 -9.95 -5.22 -5.43
C LEU A 96 -10.44 -4.44 -6.66
N ALA A 97 -11.65 -3.86 -6.60
CA ALA A 97 -12.16 -3.01 -7.67
C ALA A 97 -11.54 -1.60 -7.67
N ARG A 98 -11.03 -1.14 -6.52
CA ARG A 98 -10.31 0.13 -6.34
C ARG A 98 -8.87 -0.02 -6.80
N ASP A 99 -8.23 -1.12 -6.45
CA ASP A 99 -6.91 -1.55 -6.92
C ASP A 99 -6.93 -1.67 -8.44
N LYS A 100 -7.86 -2.45 -9.03
CA LYS A 100 -8.04 -2.51 -10.50
C LYS A 100 -8.34 -1.17 -11.17
N ARG A 101 -9.07 -0.28 -10.49
CA ARG A 101 -9.32 1.09 -11.00
C ARG A 101 -8.06 1.95 -10.89
N GLN A 102 -7.33 1.89 -9.79
CA GLN A 102 -6.04 2.55 -9.62
C GLN A 102 -5.05 2.03 -10.66
N THR A 103 -4.83 0.72 -10.76
CA THR A 103 -3.96 0.10 -11.77
C THR A 103 -4.31 0.54 -13.19
N ARG A 104 -5.61 0.61 -13.53
CA ARG A 104 -6.08 1.04 -14.86
C ARG A 104 -5.99 2.54 -15.11
N SER A 105 -6.24 3.35 -14.08
CA SER A 105 -6.08 4.82 -14.09
C SER A 105 -4.60 5.19 -14.23
N TYR A 106 -3.73 4.50 -13.48
CA TYR A 106 -2.27 4.62 -13.54
C TYR A 106 -1.69 4.15 -14.87
N HIS A 107 -2.24 3.08 -15.47
CA HIS A 107 -1.85 2.63 -16.82
C HIS A 107 -2.22 3.63 -17.93
N ASN A 108 -3.21 4.50 -17.67
CA ASN A 108 -3.70 5.50 -18.61
C ASN A 108 -3.23 6.93 -18.27
N ASP A 109 -2.30 7.10 -17.32
CA ASP A 109 -1.84 8.40 -16.81
C ASP A 109 -2.94 9.34 -16.25
N GLU A 110 -4.16 8.84 -16.04
CA GLU A 110 -5.21 9.56 -15.33
C GLU A 110 -4.99 9.34 -13.83
N LEU A 111 -4.47 10.35 -13.14
CA LEU A 111 -4.34 10.32 -11.69
C LEU A 111 -5.72 10.37 -11.03
N PRO A 112 -5.99 9.57 -9.98
CA PRO A 112 -7.04 9.91 -9.03
C PRO A 112 -6.79 11.33 -8.53
N ASP A 113 -7.80 12.20 -8.58
CA ASP A 113 -7.68 13.65 -8.32
C ASP A 113 -6.99 14.02 -6.99
N VAL A 114 -6.90 13.06 -6.05
CA VAL A 114 -6.31 13.21 -4.73
C VAL A 114 -4.78 13.28 -4.73
N ILE A 115 -4.07 12.76 -5.76
CA ILE A 115 -2.59 12.87 -5.83
C ILE A 115 -2.14 14.24 -6.37
N LYS A 116 -3.04 15.02 -6.99
CA LYS A 116 -2.74 16.36 -7.48
C LYS A 116 -2.50 17.39 -6.36
N SER A 117 -2.82 17.07 -5.10
CA SER A 117 -2.72 18.01 -3.98
C SER A 117 -1.46 17.87 -3.12
N LEU A 118 -0.51 17.01 -3.50
CA LEU A 118 0.77 16.82 -2.78
C LEU A 118 2.00 17.13 -3.65
N THR A 119 1.79 17.85 -4.76
CA THR A 119 2.82 18.49 -5.60
C THR A 119 2.42 19.94 -5.80
#